data_AF-A0A8T4LNM6-F1
#
_entry.id   AF-A0A8T4LNM6-F1
#
_cell.length_a   1.000
_cell.length_b   1.000
_cell.length_c   1.000
_cell.angle_alpha   90.00
_cell.angle_beta   90.00
_cell.angle_gamma   90.00
#
_symmetry.space_group_name_H-M   'P 1'
#
loop_
_entity.id
_entity.type
_entity.pdbx_description
1 polymer ?
#
loop_
_entity_poly.entity_id
_entity_poly.type
_entity_poly.pdbx_seq_one_letter_code
_entity_poly.pdbx_strand_id
1 'polypeptide(L)'
;MVVGLLHLAFGFILGAINEWHHSKKHALAKIAWLGVELGGVLTVTAYLFNMFDPTIGLAGVIILVVSVIVLGLTEGIVGILELPGFAGNVLSYSRIAAIGVVGVILAEIINEFLLPLPEHGILAFILFPLFIIMHAVNAFIAMFESLIQGGRLNIIEFQSKFLKGGGKPFEPFAVHV
;
A
#
# COMPACT_ATOMS: atom_id res chain seq x y z
N MET A 1 5.65 2.36 1.03
CA MET A 1 5.53 2.77 -0.38
C MET A 1 6.36 1.91 -1.32
N VAL A 2 7.70 1.83 -1.18
CA VAL A 2 8.57 1.14 -2.17
C VAL A 2 8.18 -0.32 -2.41
N VAL A 3 7.87 -1.09 -1.36
CA VAL A 3 7.45 -2.50 -1.50
C VAL A 3 6.11 -2.63 -2.23
N GLY A 4 5.17 -1.71 -1.99
CA GLY A 4 3.87 -1.69 -2.69
C GLY A 4 4.01 -1.35 -4.17
N LEU A 5 4.88 -0.38 -4.49
CA LEU A 5 5.22 -0.02 -5.87
C LEU A 5 5.92 -1.17 -6.60
N LEU A 6 6.86 -1.86 -5.93
CA LEU A 6 7.52 -3.03 -6.52
C LEU A 6 6.54 -4.19 -6.74
N HIS A 7 5.59 -4.40 -5.82
CA HIS A 7 4.58 -5.45 -5.95
C HIS A 7 3.59 -5.15 -7.09
N LEU A 8 3.12 -3.91 -7.22
CA LEU A 8 2.25 -3.46 -8.31
C LEU A 8 2.97 -3.51 -9.66
N ALA A 9 4.19 -3.00 -9.74
CA ALA A 9 5.03 -3.10 -10.94
C ALA A 9 5.24 -4.56 -11.35
N PHE A 10 5.53 -5.46 -10.41
CA PHE A 10 5.69 -6.88 -10.70
C PHE A 10 4.40 -7.53 -11.23
N GLY A 11 3.25 -7.18 -10.65
CA GLY A 11 1.94 -7.61 -11.13
C GLY A 11 1.63 -7.16 -12.56
N PHE A 12 1.96 -5.90 -12.90
CA PHE A 12 1.78 -5.38 -14.25
C PHE A 12 2.78 -5.95 -15.25
N ILE A 13 4.03 -6.21 -14.86
CA ILE A 13 5.05 -6.89 -15.69
C ILE A 13 4.59 -8.31 -16.04
N LEU A 14 4.21 -9.10 -15.04
CA LEU A 14 3.71 -10.47 -15.26
C LEU A 14 2.44 -10.47 -16.10
N GLY A 15 1.54 -9.52 -15.85
CA GLY A 15 0.35 -9.35 -16.65
C GLY A 15 0.66 -9.00 -18.11
N ALA A 16 1.62 -8.12 -18.37
CA ALA A 16 2.03 -7.75 -19.72
C ALA A 16 2.66 -8.93 -20.47
N ILE A 17 3.49 -9.75 -19.78
CA ILE A 17 4.10 -10.96 -20.35
C ILE A 17 3.03 -12.01 -20.69
N ASN A 18 2.03 -12.19 -19.82
CA ASN A 18 0.96 -13.17 -20.02
C ASN A 18 0.02 -12.79 -21.19
N GLU A 19 -0.30 -11.49 -21.33
CA GLU A 19 -1.18 -11.00 -22.41
C GLU A 19 -0.47 -10.87 -23.78
N TRP A 20 0.86 -10.83 -23.81
CA TRP A 20 1.65 -10.63 -25.03
C TRP A 20 1.34 -11.66 -26.13
N HIS A 21 0.95 -12.88 -25.74
CA HIS A 21 0.59 -13.94 -26.68
C HIS A 21 -0.90 -13.98 -27.07
N HIS A 22 -1.79 -13.29 -26.36
CA HIS A 22 -3.25 -13.37 -26.59
C HIS A 22 -3.86 -12.13 -27.26
N SER A 23 -3.49 -10.90 -26.88
CA SER A 23 -3.93 -9.71 -27.61
C SER A 23 -3.04 -8.48 -27.38
N LYS A 24 -2.64 -7.83 -28.49
CA LYS A 24 -1.79 -6.61 -28.47
C LYS A 24 -2.45 -5.43 -27.74
N LYS A 25 -3.78 -5.37 -27.72
CA LYS A 25 -4.56 -4.27 -27.13
C LYS A 25 -4.58 -4.34 -25.59
N HIS A 26 -4.65 -5.54 -25.01
CA HIS A 26 -4.64 -5.71 -23.55
C HIS A 26 -3.21 -5.67 -22.98
N ALA A 27 -2.20 -6.08 -23.76
CA ALA A 27 -0.80 -5.87 -23.39
C ALA A 27 -0.43 -4.37 -23.29
N LEU A 28 -0.93 -3.55 -24.24
CA LEU A 28 -0.76 -2.08 -24.21
C LEU A 28 -1.41 -1.43 -22.98
N ALA A 29 -2.58 -1.93 -22.57
CA ALA A 29 -3.25 -1.45 -21.37
C ALA A 29 -2.41 -1.68 -20.10
N LYS A 30 -1.79 -2.86 -19.97
CA LYS A 30 -0.93 -3.18 -18.82
C LYS A 30 0.37 -2.39 -18.79
N ILE A 31 0.95 -2.10 -19.95
CA ILE A 31 2.09 -1.17 -20.07
C ILE A 31 1.67 0.25 -19.68
N ALA A 32 0.47 0.68 -20.06
CA ALA A 32 -0.06 1.98 -19.70
C ALA A 32 -0.30 2.10 -18.19
N TRP A 33 -0.82 1.07 -17.52
CA TRP A 33 -0.92 1.03 -16.05
C TRP A 33 0.44 1.17 -15.35
N LEU A 34 1.48 0.52 -15.88
CA LEU A 34 2.87 0.68 -15.43
C LEU A 34 3.38 2.12 -15.59
N GLY A 35 3.03 2.77 -16.70
CA GLY A 35 3.36 4.17 -16.94
C GLY A 35 2.58 5.14 -16.05
N VAL A 36 1.32 4.84 -15.71
CA VAL A 36 0.56 5.61 -14.70
C VAL A 36 1.25 5.53 -13.35
N GLU A 37 1.73 4.34 -12.96
CA GLU A 37 2.44 4.14 -11.70
C GLU A 37 3.77 4.91 -11.67
N LEU A 38 4.64 4.72 -12.67
CA LEU A 38 5.94 5.39 -12.74
C LEU A 38 5.81 6.91 -12.90
N GLY A 39 4.93 7.35 -13.81
CA GLY A 39 4.65 8.77 -14.04
C GLY A 39 4.07 9.43 -12.79
N GLY A 40 3.14 8.76 -12.11
CA GLY A 40 2.54 9.26 -10.87
C GLY A 40 3.54 9.43 -9.74
N VAL A 41 4.39 8.43 -9.50
CA VAL A 41 5.43 8.48 -8.46
C VAL A 41 6.44 9.60 -8.74
N LEU A 42 6.93 9.70 -9.97
CA LEU A 42 7.90 10.73 -10.36
C LEU A 42 7.31 12.14 -10.23
N THR A 43 6.05 12.32 -10.64
CA THR A 43 5.37 13.62 -10.55
C THR A 43 5.19 14.05 -9.09
N VAL A 44 4.72 13.14 -8.23
CA VAL A 44 4.50 13.42 -6.81
C VAL A 44 5.82 13.67 -6.10
N THR A 45 6.84 12.84 -6.31
CA THR A 45 8.15 13.01 -5.63
C THR A 45 8.89 14.27 -6.07
N ALA A 46 8.80 14.64 -7.35
CA ALA A 46 9.43 15.85 -7.87
C ALA A 46 8.71 17.14 -7.44
N TYR A 47 7.38 17.22 -7.59
CA TYR A 47 6.66 18.49 -7.36
C TYR A 47 6.08 18.65 -5.96
N LEU A 48 5.64 17.57 -5.31
CA LEU A 48 5.06 17.65 -3.97
C LEU A 48 6.15 17.61 -2.89
N PHE A 49 7.14 16.73 -3.05
CA PHE A 49 8.20 16.53 -2.06
C PHE A 49 9.52 17.24 -2.40
N ASN A 50 9.65 17.86 -3.58
CA ASN A 50 10.87 18.52 -4.07
C ASN A 50 12.12 17.62 -3.97
N MET A 51 11.96 16.31 -4.11
CA MET A 51 13.06 15.35 -3.98
C MET A 51 13.92 15.23 -5.23
N PHE A 52 13.38 15.61 -6.39
CA PHE A 52 14.04 15.49 -7.69
C PHE A 52 14.01 16.82 -8.46
N ASP A 53 14.89 16.93 -9.44
CA ASP A 53 14.93 18.08 -10.33
C ASP A 53 13.60 18.26 -11.08
N PRO A 54 13.12 19.51 -11.27
CA PRO A 54 11.86 19.79 -11.98
C PRO A 54 11.78 19.20 -13.40
N THR A 55 12.91 18.97 -14.07
CA THR A 55 12.95 18.34 -15.39
C THR A 55 12.54 16.86 -15.35
N ILE A 56 12.93 16.15 -14.30
CA ILE A 56 12.51 14.76 -14.04
C ILE A 56 11.01 14.73 -13.70
N GLY A 57 10.55 15.73 -12.94
CA GLY A 57 9.11 15.92 -12.68
C GLY A 57 8.31 16.10 -13.97
N LEU A 58 8.83 16.89 -14.91
CA LEU A 58 8.17 17.16 -16.19
C LEU A 58 8.08 15.88 -17.05
N ALA A 59 9.14 15.08 -17.07
CA ALA A 59 9.12 13.75 -17.69
C ALA A 59 8.07 12.83 -17.04
N GLY A 60 7.95 12.87 -15.71
CA GLY A 60 6.91 12.15 -14.96
C GLY A 60 5.49 12.53 -15.39
N VAL A 61 5.23 13.83 -15.55
CA VAL A 61 3.93 14.34 -16.02
C VAL A 61 3.62 13.87 -17.44
N ILE A 62 4.60 13.93 -18.34
CA ILE A 62 4.43 13.49 -19.73
C ILE A 62 4.09 11.99 -19.78
N ILE A 63 4.82 11.17 -19.03
CA ILE A 63 4.57 9.73 -18.94
C ILE A 63 3.16 9.48 -18.39
N LEU A 64 2.77 10.15 -17.30
CA LEU A 64 1.45 10.02 -16.70
C LEU A 64 0.33 10.34 -17.70
N VAL A 65 0.43 11.47 -18.40
CA VAL A 65 -0.60 11.93 -19.35
C VAL A 65 -0.70 10.96 -20.53
N VAL A 66 0.43 10.54 -21.12
CA VAL A 66 0.45 9.56 -22.21
C VAL A 66 -0.18 8.25 -21.77
N SER A 67 0.16 7.77 -20.58
CA SER A 67 -0.38 6.53 -20.04
C SER A 67 -1.89 6.59 -19.78
N VAL A 68 -2.42 7.69 -19.25
CA VAL A 68 -3.87 7.88 -19.08
C VAL A 68 -4.60 7.91 -20.42
N ILE A 69 -4.03 8.55 -21.44
CA ILE A 69 -4.60 8.58 -22.80
C ILE A 69 -4.64 7.16 -23.38
N VAL A 70 -3.55 6.41 -23.27
CA VAL A 70 -3.48 5.02 -23.76
C VAL A 70 -4.51 4.15 -23.05
N LEU A 71 -4.66 4.28 -21.72
CA LEU A 71 -5.69 3.57 -20.95
C LEU A 71 -7.10 3.88 -21.46
N GLY A 72 -7.40 5.16 -21.71
CA GLY A 72 -8.69 5.57 -22.29
C GLY A 72 -8.97 4.96 -23.66
N LEU A 73 -7.94 4.74 -24.49
CA LEU A 73 -8.07 4.13 -25.82
C LEU A 73 -8.13 2.60 -25.79
N THR A 74 -7.50 1.96 -24.80
CA THR A 74 -7.48 0.50 -24.67
C THR A 74 -8.66 -0.04 -23.87
N GLU A 75 -8.89 0.49 -22.67
CA GLU A 75 -9.89 0.03 -21.69
C GLU A 75 -11.14 0.92 -21.64
N GLY A 76 -11.14 2.07 -22.34
CA GLY A 76 -12.30 2.96 -22.40
C GLY A 76 -12.54 3.70 -21.09
N ILE A 77 -13.82 4.01 -20.82
CA ILE A 77 -14.25 4.67 -19.57
C ILE A 77 -13.91 3.85 -18.33
N VAL A 78 -13.88 2.53 -18.44
CA VAL A 78 -13.61 1.63 -17.30
C VAL A 78 -12.20 1.87 -16.75
N GLY A 79 -11.17 1.96 -17.60
CA GLY A 79 -9.80 2.20 -17.16
C GLY A 79 -9.63 3.55 -16.45
N ILE A 80 -10.35 4.59 -16.89
CA ILE A 80 -10.33 5.90 -16.25
C ILE A 80 -11.02 5.86 -14.87
N LEU A 81 -12.14 5.14 -14.76
CA LEU A 81 -12.86 4.96 -13.49
C LEU A 81 -12.08 4.13 -12.46
N GLU A 82 -11.08 3.35 -12.89
CA GLU A 82 -10.22 2.57 -12.01
C GLU A 82 -9.04 3.38 -11.42
N LEU A 83 -8.69 4.55 -11.99
CA LEU A 83 -7.59 5.39 -11.49
C LEU A 83 -7.73 5.78 -10.00
N PRO A 84 -8.91 6.18 -9.48
CA PRO A 84 -9.10 6.43 -8.05
C PRO A 84 -8.87 5.17 -7.20
N GLY A 85 -9.25 4.00 -7.70
CA GLY A 85 -9.00 2.72 -7.04
C GLY A 85 -7.51 2.40 -6.95
N PHE A 86 -6.75 2.66 -8.03
CA PHE A 86 -5.29 2.55 -8.03
C PHE A 86 -4.64 3.51 -7.00
N ALA A 87 -5.07 4.78 -6.98
CA ALA A 87 -4.59 5.74 -5.97
C ALA A 87 -4.92 5.29 -4.55
N GLY A 88 -6.10 4.70 -4.33
CA GLY A 88 -6.51 4.08 -3.07
C GLY A 88 -5.55 2.97 -2.63
N ASN A 89 -5.16 2.08 -3.53
CA ASN A 89 -4.20 1.02 -3.24
C ASN A 89 -2.85 1.59 -2.78
N VAL A 90 -2.29 2.57 -3.49
CA VAL A 90 -1.01 3.21 -3.13
C VAL A 90 -1.09 3.90 -1.77
N LEU A 91 -2.20 4.57 -1.47
CA LEU A 91 -2.44 5.20 -0.18
C LEU A 91 -2.59 4.18 0.96
N SER A 92 -3.22 3.03 0.69
CA SER A 92 -3.31 1.91 1.62
C SER A 92 -1.92 1.37 2.00
N TYR A 93 -0.97 1.26 1.05
CA TYR A 93 0.43 0.92 1.35
C TYR A 93 1.20 2.03 2.08
N SER A 94 0.80 3.29 1.92
CA SER A 94 1.39 4.41 2.65
C SER A 94 1.00 4.39 4.12
N ARG A 95 -0.21 3.92 4.44
CA ARG A 95 -0.69 3.76 5.82
C ARG A 95 0.16 2.77 6.63
N ILE A 96 0.48 1.61 6.06
CA ILE A 96 1.32 0.60 6.73
C ILE A 96 2.73 1.15 6.98
N ALA A 97 3.29 1.89 6.01
CA ALA A 97 4.58 2.54 6.18
C ALA A 97 4.57 3.61 7.29
N ALA A 98 3.51 4.41 7.35
CA ALA A 98 3.34 5.42 8.40
C ALA A 98 3.27 4.79 9.80
N ILE A 99 2.60 3.64 9.96
CA ILE A 99 2.57 2.93 11.25
C ILE A 99 3.92 2.36 11.65
N GLY A 100 4.71 1.87 10.69
CA GLY A 100 6.09 1.47 10.95
C GLY A 100 6.92 2.64 11.50
N VAL A 101 6.81 3.81 10.89
CA VAL A 101 7.50 5.04 11.35
C VAL A 101 7.02 5.46 12.74
N VAL A 102 5.72 5.44 13.00
CA VAL A 102 5.15 5.76 14.33
C VAL A 102 5.67 4.80 15.39
N GLY A 103 5.77 3.51 15.11
CA GLY A 103 6.31 2.52 16.05
C GLY A 103 7.78 2.78 16.42
N VAL A 104 8.59 3.24 15.46
CA VAL A 104 9.99 3.65 15.70
C VAL A 104 10.05 4.92 16.54
N ILE A 105 9.25 5.94 16.20
CA ILE A 105 9.20 7.20 16.97
C ILE A 105 8.76 6.92 18.42
N LEU A 106 7.78 6.05 18.64
CA LEU A 106 7.36 5.65 19.99
C LEU A 106 8.49 4.93 20.74
N ALA A 107 9.26 4.07 20.06
CA ALA A 107 10.43 3.43 20.67
C ALA A 107 11.52 4.45 21.04
N GLU A 108 11.75 5.46 20.20
CA GLU A 108 12.66 6.56 20.47
C GLU A 108 12.22 7.38 21.70
N ILE A 109 10.94 7.73 21.79
CA ILE A 109 10.39 8.43 22.96
C ILE A 109 10.54 7.58 24.23
N ILE A 110 10.25 6.28 24.17
CA ILE A 110 10.45 5.37 25.32
C ILE A 110 11.93 5.36 25.72
N ASN A 111 12.85 5.32 24.76
CA ASN A 111 14.29 5.38 25.05
C ASN A 111 14.68 6.74 25.65
N GLU A 112 14.16 7.85 25.15
CA GLU A 112 14.49 9.18 25.64
C GLU A 112 14.06 9.38 27.10
N PHE A 113 12.88 8.87 27.48
CA PHE A 113 12.31 9.12 28.82
C PHE A 113 12.55 8.01 29.83
N LEU A 114 12.72 6.76 29.40
CA LEU A 114 12.71 5.60 30.29
C LEU A 114 13.99 4.78 30.27
N LEU A 115 15.00 5.16 29.48
CA LEU A 115 16.26 4.41 29.44
C LEU A 115 16.95 4.44 30.81
N PRO A 116 17.15 3.29 31.46
CA PRO A 116 17.74 3.24 32.79
C PRO A 116 19.27 3.39 32.69
N LEU A 117 19.74 4.64 32.70
CA LEU A 117 21.17 4.94 32.70
C LEU A 117 21.77 4.84 34.12
N PRO A 118 23.06 4.47 34.26
CA PRO A 118 23.73 4.34 35.57
C PRO A 118 23.68 5.61 36.43
N GLU A 119 23.60 6.78 35.81
CA GLU A 119 23.48 8.09 36.46
C GLU A 119 22.18 8.28 37.25
N HIS A 120 21.14 7.48 36.97
CA HIS A 120 19.86 7.54 37.69
C HIS A 120 19.89 6.84 39.06
N GLY A 121 20.96 6.12 39.41
CA GLY A 121 21.13 5.48 40.72
C GLY A 121 19.95 4.57 41.11
N ILE A 122 19.33 4.81 42.27
CA ILE A 122 18.21 4.00 42.78
C ILE A 122 16.98 4.07 41.85
N LEU A 123 16.78 5.19 41.15
CA LEU A 123 15.66 5.37 40.24
C LEU A 123 15.72 4.39 39.05
N ALA A 124 16.91 3.91 38.67
CA ALA A 124 17.09 2.92 37.62
C ALA A 124 16.34 1.60 37.92
N PHE A 125 16.18 1.22 39.19
CA PHE A 125 15.42 0.03 39.57
C PHE A 125 13.91 0.15 39.29
N ILE A 126 13.39 1.39 39.22
CA ILE A 126 12.00 1.67 38.88
C ILE A 126 11.85 1.85 37.36
N LEU A 127 12.82 2.52 36.72
CA LEU A 127 12.80 2.76 35.28
C LEU A 127 12.97 1.48 34.46
N PHE A 128 13.80 0.53 34.91
CA PHE A 128 14.05 -0.72 34.20
C PHE A 128 12.79 -1.57 33.92
N PRO A 129 11.93 -1.90 34.92
CA PRO A 129 10.70 -2.62 34.63
C PRO A 129 9.72 -1.79 33.78
N LEU A 130 9.65 -0.47 33.99
CA LEU A 130 8.78 0.41 33.21
C LEU A 130 9.20 0.48 31.74
N PHE A 131 10.50 0.56 31.48
CA PHE A 131 11.11 0.53 30.14
C PHE A 131 10.73 -0.75 29.39
N ILE A 132 10.83 -1.91 30.05
CA ILE A 132 10.46 -3.21 29.45
C ILE A 132 8.97 -3.25 29.15
N ILE A 133 8.11 -2.84 30.09
CA ILE A 133 6.66 -2.86 29.88
C ILE A 133 6.27 -1.94 28.74
N MET A 134 6.85 -0.73 28.65
CA MET A 134 6.51 0.20 27.57
C MET A 134 6.97 -0.29 26.21
N HIS A 135 8.16 -0.90 26.10
CA HIS A 135 8.59 -1.53 24.84
C HIS A 135 7.70 -2.74 24.47
N ALA A 136 7.27 -3.54 25.44
CA ALA A 136 6.34 -4.65 25.21
C ALA A 136 4.97 -4.15 24.71
N VAL A 137 4.45 -3.07 25.30
CA VAL A 137 3.21 -2.43 24.86
C VAL A 137 3.37 -1.82 23.46
N ASN A 138 4.48 -1.13 23.17
CA ASN A 138 4.75 -0.58 21.85
C ASN A 138 4.80 -1.67 20.78
N ALA A 139 5.49 -2.79 21.05
CA ALA A 139 5.52 -3.95 20.17
C ALA A 139 4.13 -4.56 19.97
N PHE A 140 3.34 -4.69 21.04
CA PHE A 140 1.98 -5.21 20.96
C PHE A 140 1.08 -4.33 20.09
N ILE A 141 1.09 -3.01 20.30
CA ILE A 141 0.30 -2.05 19.50
C ILE A 141 0.71 -2.11 18.03
N ALA A 142 2.02 -2.12 17.73
CA ALA A 142 2.52 -2.21 16.36
C ALA A 142 2.05 -3.50 15.65
N MET A 143 2.07 -4.64 16.35
CA MET A 143 1.54 -5.91 15.83
C MET A 143 0.02 -5.86 15.59
N PHE A 144 -0.73 -5.30 16.54
CA PHE A 144 -2.19 -5.24 16.48
C PHE A 144 -2.69 -4.31 15.37
N GLU A 145 -2.06 -3.15 15.20
CA GLU A 145 -2.35 -2.21 14.10
C GLU A 145 -2.06 -2.83 12.73
N SER A 146 -0.93 -3.54 12.60
CA SER A 146 -0.61 -4.27 11.36
C SER A 146 -1.66 -5.35 11.03
N LEU A 147 -2.16 -6.06 12.05
CA LEU A 147 -3.19 -7.08 11.88
C LEU A 147 -4.51 -6.48 11.38
N ILE A 148 -4.98 -5.39 12.00
CA ILE A 148 -6.23 -4.72 11.60
C ILE A 148 -6.13 -4.18 10.18
N GLN A 149 -5.01 -3.57 9.84
CA GLN A 149 -4.86 -2.95 8.52
C GLN A 149 -4.71 -3.98 7.40
N GLY A 150 -4.01 -5.08 7.66
CA GLY A 150 -4.02 -6.24 6.76
C GLY A 150 -5.43 -6.82 6.58
N GLY A 151 -6.21 -6.90 7.67
CA GLY A 151 -7.61 -7.34 7.64
C GLY A 151 -8.51 -6.41 6.82
N ARG A 152 -8.34 -5.09 6.96
CA ARG A 152 -9.12 -4.08 6.22
C ARG A 152 -8.88 -4.19 4.71
N LEU A 153 -7.63 -4.35 4.26
CA LEU A 153 -7.36 -4.54 2.82
C LEU A 153 -8.00 -5.84 2.31
N ASN A 154 -7.88 -6.95 3.05
CA ASN A 154 -8.44 -8.24 2.62
C ASN A 154 -9.98 -8.23 2.56
N ILE A 155 -10.65 -7.67 3.56
CA ILE A 155 -12.12 -7.70 3.65
C ILE A 155 -12.75 -6.59 2.80
N ILE A 156 -12.12 -5.44 2.64
CA ILE A 156 -12.76 -4.31 1.94
C ILE A 156 -12.31 -4.23 0.49
N GLU A 157 -11.00 -4.25 0.21
CA GLU A 157 -10.48 -4.07 -1.15
C GLU A 157 -10.53 -5.38 -1.96
N PHE A 158 -10.27 -6.54 -1.34
CA PHE A 158 -10.33 -7.83 -2.04
C PHE A 158 -11.77 -8.29 -2.26
N GLN A 159 -12.64 -8.11 -1.26
CA GLN A 159 -14.05 -8.49 -1.34
C GLN A 159 -14.82 -7.63 -2.35
N SER A 160 -14.56 -6.32 -2.43
CA SER A 160 -15.21 -5.46 -3.43
C SER A 160 -14.75 -5.75 -4.87
N LYS A 161 -13.57 -6.36 -5.06
CA LYS A 161 -13.02 -6.70 -6.38
C LYS A 161 -13.39 -8.11 -6.86
N PHE A 162 -13.54 -9.09 -5.96
CA PHE A 162 -13.79 -10.51 -6.33
C PHE A 162 -15.19 -11.04 -6.00
N LEU A 163 -15.89 -10.49 -5.01
CA LEU A 163 -17.22 -10.96 -4.63
C LEU A 163 -18.30 -10.16 -5.36
N LYS A 164 -18.78 -10.70 -6.48
CA LYS A 164 -20.09 -10.30 -7.03
C LYS A 164 -21.17 -10.79 -6.07
N GLY A 165 -21.75 -9.89 -5.28
CA GLY A 165 -22.92 -10.19 -4.46
C GLY A 165 -24.05 -10.73 -5.35
N GLY A 166 -24.63 -11.89 -4.98
CA GLY A 166 -25.73 -12.50 -5.73
C GLY A 166 -25.72 -14.03 -5.88
N GLY A 167 -24.79 -14.76 -5.25
CA GLY A 167 -24.82 -16.23 -5.23
C GLY A 167 -26.02 -16.76 -4.43
N LYS A 168 -26.73 -17.76 -4.97
CA LYS A 168 -27.78 -18.47 -4.21
C LYS A 168 -27.11 -19.29 -3.09
N PRO A 169 -27.60 -19.19 -1.84
CA PRO A 169 -27.17 -20.09 -0.78
C PRO A 169 -27.41 -21.54 -1.21
N PHE A 170 -26.47 -22.42 -0.92
CA PHE A 170 -26.66 -23.85 -1.14
C PHE A 170 -27.73 -24.35 -0.16
N GLU A 171 -28.87 -24.79 -0.69
CA GLU A 171 -29.88 -25.51 0.09
C GLU A 171 -29.60 -27.01 -0.01
N PRO A 172 -29.05 -27.65 1.05
CA PRO A 172 -28.87 -29.09 1.06
C PRO A 172 -30.23 -29.78 1.00
N PHE A 173 -30.32 -30.87 0.24
CA PHE A 173 -31.53 -31.68 0.13
C PHE A 173 -31.89 -32.28 1.51
N ALA A 174 -32.93 -31.77 2.14
CA ALA A 174 -33.48 -32.31 3.38
C ALA A 174 -34.61 -33.29 3.08
N VAL A 175 -34.36 -34.58 3.29
CA VAL A 175 -35.42 -35.59 3.36
C VAL A 175 -36.04 -35.47 4.75
N HIS A 176 -37.22 -34.86 4.84
CA HIS A 176 -38.05 -34.98 6.04
C HIS A 176 -38.64 -36.40 6.07
N VAL A 177 -38.10 -37.24 6.97
CA VAL A 177 -38.65 -38.55 7.36
C VAL A 177 -39.57 -38.35 8.55
#